data_AF-A0AAC8QG25-F1
#
_entry.id   AF-A0AAC8QG25-F1
#
_cell.length_a   1.000
_cell.length_b   1.000
_cell.length_c   1.000
_cell.angle_alpha   90.00
_cell.angle_beta   90.00
_cell.angle_gamma   90.00
#
_symmetry.space_group_name_H-M   'P 1'
#
loop_
_entity.id
_entity.type
_entity.pdbx_description
1 polymer ?
#
loop_
_entity_poly.entity_id
_entity_poly.type
_entity_poly.pdbx_seq_one_letter_code
_entity_poly.pdbx_strand_id
1 'polypeptide(L)'
;MLNRRLVTSLLTTGLLGGAWPLTAAAQSAKSSPRPVPDVSYNIPTRVSAPFQKPEDNLPSFDAFSWQEFIALTWPVSVSTSPPYSRGLPDTKKKYGDVSVPGVWETWKADYELFLPDGATPTDWKSFATPSPCGGPDTLVPYEKVLGSFNRYHGFNQASMTDAAGPLVSQNRQYVRYETRINKTEYNYILNPGGSHPGPLYLLKNLPGNGSANPALNFPSGSVEVKASWRVMTGVPDKQRKRYYVTRAKVLEPESGTCAVAEVGLIGLHIVNKTSAFPQWVWSTFEHVDNVPAMQGEKAQGAPPYSLNDNNPKTPPSEMGQPISQCNPPQKDPVPTQVVRKRPIAASTQQTNQDYRQAKGVKGTVWENYQLVLTQWPVGNTDIFPSTSQPQPQTNTANVATETWVQDSTATSCMGCHTVANSHQYDFVWFLPLGAWPQKQAPCTPQVASATPEAQPADGLAAERRDKAILDLRDLLKRTKQGQAAAGD
;
A
#
# COMPACT_ATOMS: atom_id res chain seq x y z
N MET A 1 36.85 -85.22 9.37
CA MET A 1 37.58 -84.39 8.38
C MET A 1 37.00 -82.99 8.38
N LEU A 2 37.66 -82.04 9.02
CA LEU A 2 37.98 -80.69 8.51
C LEU A 2 38.60 -79.90 9.66
N ASN A 3 39.81 -79.41 9.43
CA ASN A 3 40.65 -78.72 10.39
C ASN A 3 41.21 -77.48 9.67
N ARG A 4 41.28 -76.34 10.38
CA ARG A 4 42.13 -75.14 10.18
C ARG A 4 41.37 -73.80 10.25
N ARG A 5 41.56 -73.10 11.36
CA ARG A 5 41.62 -71.63 11.45
C ARG A 5 43.11 -71.26 11.58
N LEU A 6 43.55 -70.24 10.85
CA LEU A 6 44.89 -69.65 10.96
C LEU A 6 44.75 -68.14 11.09
N VAL A 7 45.48 -67.61 12.07
CA VAL A 7 45.61 -66.22 12.50
C VAL A 7 46.83 -65.62 11.80
N THR A 8 46.76 -64.34 11.41
CA THR A 8 47.95 -63.55 11.06
C THR A 8 47.82 -62.12 11.58
N SER A 9 48.82 -61.69 12.35
CA SER A 9 49.04 -60.33 12.87
C SER A 9 49.92 -59.51 11.92
N LEU A 10 49.74 -58.19 11.87
CA LEU A 10 50.76 -57.16 11.60
C LEU A 10 50.19 -55.81 12.09
N LEU A 11 50.69 -55.23 13.19
CA LEU A 11 51.88 -54.38 13.38
C LEU A 11 51.54 -52.88 13.40
N THR A 12 51.90 -52.28 14.53
CA THR A 12 51.71 -50.93 15.04
C THR A 12 52.58 -49.88 14.36
N THR A 13 52.05 -48.67 14.16
CA THR A 13 52.81 -47.40 14.23
C THR A 13 51.93 -46.33 14.89
N GLY A 14 52.48 -45.70 15.92
CA GLY A 14 51.78 -44.74 16.78
C GLY A 14 51.79 -43.31 16.25
N LEU A 15 50.82 -42.53 16.71
CA LEU A 15 50.84 -41.07 16.71
C LEU A 15 50.13 -40.59 17.97
N LEU A 16 50.91 -39.97 18.86
CA LEU A 16 50.46 -39.21 20.02
C LEU A 16 49.83 -37.89 19.55
N GLY A 17 48.59 -37.62 19.95
CA GLY A 17 47.93 -36.32 19.75
C GLY A 17 46.85 -36.12 20.80
N GLY A 18 47.12 -35.27 21.80
CA GLY A 18 46.27 -35.03 22.95
C GLY A 18 44.89 -34.49 22.60
N ALA A 19 43.87 -35.05 23.24
CA ALA A 19 42.52 -34.52 23.23
C ALA A 19 42.45 -33.24 24.09
N TRP A 20 42.25 -32.10 23.45
CA TRP A 20 41.76 -30.88 24.11
C TRP A 20 40.26 -30.80 23.85
N PRO A 21 39.39 -30.73 24.87
CA PRO A 21 37.99 -30.45 24.63
C PRO A 21 37.86 -29.00 24.15
N LEU A 22 37.61 -28.81 22.86
CA LEU A 22 37.10 -27.57 22.32
C LEU A 22 35.67 -27.40 22.85
N THR A 23 35.52 -26.81 24.04
CA THR A 23 34.28 -26.15 24.43
C THR A 23 34.12 -24.94 23.54
N ALA A 24 33.50 -25.12 22.37
CA ALA A 24 32.92 -24.03 21.61
C ALA A 24 31.81 -23.43 22.48
N ALA A 25 32.14 -22.38 23.23
CA ALA A 25 31.14 -21.52 23.81
C ALA A 25 30.34 -20.94 22.63
N ALA A 26 29.14 -21.48 22.41
CA ALA A 26 28.15 -20.83 21.56
C ALA A 26 27.86 -19.47 22.19
N GLN A 27 28.51 -18.43 21.67
CA GLN A 27 28.08 -17.06 21.91
C GLN A 27 26.67 -16.99 21.34
N SER A 28 25.67 -17.05 22.23
CA SER A 28 24.31 -16.70 21.85
C SER A 28 24.40 -15.32 21.21
N ALA A 29 24.13 -15.23 19.91
CA ALA A 29 23.90 -13.94 19.28
C ALA A 29 22.80 -13.27 20.10
N LYS A 30 23.16 -12.27 20.92
CA LYS A 30 22.18 -11.47 21.64
C LYS A 30 21.34 -10.81 20.57
N SER A 31 20.10 -11.27 20.40
CA SER A 31 19.13 -10.56 19.58
C SER A 31 19.08 -9.13 20.10
N SER A 32 19.34 -8.17 19.22
CA SER A 32 19.22 -6.77 19.59
C SER A 32 17.83 -6.51 20.17
N PRO A 33 17.72 -5.74 21.26
CA PRO A 33 16.43 -5.49 21.88
C PRO A 33 15.49 -4.85 20.85
N ARG A 34 14.30 -5.44 20.69
CA ARG A 34 13.26 -4.91 19.79
C ARG A 34 12.88 -3.49 20.24
N PRO A 35 12.56 -2.58 19.30
CA PRO A 35 12.06 -1.26 19.65
C PRO A 35 10.83 -1.36 20.55
N VAL A 36 10.81 -0.56 21.62
CA VAL A 36 9.64 -0.45 22.51
C VAL A 36 8.55 0.33 21.77
N PRO A 37 7.27 -0.09 21.82
CA PRO A 37 6.18 0.66 21.23
C PRO A 37 6.13 2.11 21.71
N ASP A 38 6.11 3.05 20.77
CA ASP A 38 5.95 4.49 21.04
C ASP A 38 4.59 4.95 20.51
N VAL A 39 3.75 5.48 21.40
CA VAL A 39 2.42 5.97 21.08
C VAL A 39 2.46 7.49 21.12
N SER A 40 2.69 8.10 19.96
CA SER A 40 2.97 9.52 19.80
C SER A 40 2.20 10.11 18.63
N TYR A 41 1.80 11.38 18.76
CA TYR A 41 1.15 12.13 17.68
C TYR A 41 2.14 12.68 16.64
N ASN A 42 3.44 12.55 16.89
CA ASN A 42 4.47 13.06 15.98
C ASN A 42 4.71 12.04 14.86
N ILE A 43 4.51 12.46 13.61
CA ILE A 43 4.88 11.65 12.45
C ILE A 43 6.41 11.48 12.48
N PRO A 44 6.93 10.24 12.45
CA PRO A 44 8.36 10.02 12.51
C PRO A 44 9.02 10.53 11.23
N THR A 45 10.13 11.25 11.40
CA THR A 45 10.91 11.84 10.28
C THR A 45 12.19 11.07 9.97
N ARG A 46 12.50 10.06 10.79
CA ARG A 46 13.70 9.24 10.70
C ARG A 46 13.42 7.83 11.23
N VAL A 47 14.08 6.85 10.65
CA VAL A 47 14.15 5.47 11.18
C VAL A 47 15.61 5.15 11.50
N SER A 48 15.82 4.43 12.60
CA SER A 48 17.15 3.93 12.96
C SER A 48 17.39 2.59 12.28
N ALA A 49 18.41 2.52 11.41
CA ALA A 49 18.85 1.28 10.78
C ALA A 49 20.28 0.93 11.26
N PRO A 50 20.44 0.44 12.51
CA PRO A 50 21.77 0.25 13.12
C PRO A 50 22.55 -0.95 12.59
N PHE A 51 21.92 -1.87 11.86
CA PHE A 51 22.56 -3.10 11.39
C PHE A 51 23.08 -2.98 9.96
N GLN A 52 24.26 -3.54 9.72
CA GLN A 52 24.86 -3.58 8.38
C GLN A 52 24.07 -4.47 7.41
N LYS A 53 23.50 -5.57 7.90
CA LYS A 53 22.60 -6.43 7.13
C LYS A 53 21.23 -5.78 7.09
N PRO A 54 20.69 -5.42 5.90
CA PRO A 54 19.42 -4.73 5.84
C PRO A 54 18.27 -5.48 6.51
N GLU A 55 18.16 -6.80 6.32
CA GLU A 55 17.13 -7.65 6.89
C GLU A 55 17.04 -7.56 8.42
N ASP A 56 18.16 -7.36 9.11
CA ASP A 56 18.20 -7.26 10.57
C ASP A 56 17.56 -5.95 11.08
N ASN A 57 17.37 -4.96 10.19
CA ASN A 57 16.71 -3.70 10.52
C ASN A 57 15.18 -3.75 10.45
N LEU A 58 14.58 -4.82 9.94
CA LEU A 58 13.12 -4.93 9.76
C LEU A 58 12.32 -4.55 11.03
N PRO A 59 12.69 -4.97 12.26
CA PRO A 59 11.97 -4.54 13.47
C PRO A 59 11.97 -3.02 13.70
N SER A 60 13.03 -2.31 13.32
CA SER A 60 13.11 -0.85 13.42
C SER A 60 12.22 -0.16 12.40
N PHE A 61 12.17 -0.70 11.18
CA PHE A 61 11.28 -0.22 10.13
C PHE A 61 9.80 -0.51 10.46
N ASP A 62 9.50 -1.69 10.99
CA ASP A 62 8.14 -2.00 11.45
C ASP A 62 7.69 -1.09 12.60
N ALA A 63 8.61 -0.74 13.51
CA ALA A 63 8.32 0.23 14.57
C ALA A 63 8.08 1.64 14.01
N PHE A 64 8.87 2.05 13.02
CA PHE A 64 8.63 3.31 12.29
C PHE A 64 7.25 3.32 11.63
N SER A 65 6.86 2.26 10.90
CA SER A 65 5.55 2.12 10.27
C SER A 65 4.40 2.22 11.27
N TRP A 66 4.54 1.59 12.45
CA TRP A 66 3.53 1.71 13.51
C TRP A 66 3.44 3.12 14.10
N GLN A 67 4.57 3.80 14.28
CA GLN A 67 4.59 5.21 14.72
C GLN A 67 3.90 6.11 13.69
N GLU A 68 4.11 5.87 12.39
CA GLU A 68 3.37 6.57 11.33
C GLU A 68 1.87 6.31 11.44
N PHE A 69 1.46 5.05 11.50
CA PHE A 69 0.05 4.68 11.61
C PHE A 69 -0.64 5.37 12.81
N ILE A 70 0.02 5.37 13.97
CA ILE A 70 -0.48 6.03 15.18
C ILE A 70 -0.58 7.55 15.00
N ALA A 71 0.48 8.20 14.48
CA ALA A 71 0.48 9.64 14.29
C ALA A 71 -0.57 10.09 13.28
N LEU A 72 -0.75 9.33 12.20
CA LEU A 72 -1.71 9.64 11.15
C LEU A 72 -3.15 9.40 11.59
N THR A 73 -3.41 8.36 12.39
CA THR A 73 -4.75 8.07 12.93
C THR A 73 -5.03 8.77 14.26
N TRP A 74 -4.11 9.64 14.72
CA TRP A 74 -4.35 10.50 15.86
C TRP A 74 -5.51 11.47 15.59
N PRO A 75 -6.38 11.79 16.57
CA PRO A 75 -7.44 12.78 16.41
C PRO A 75 -6.89 14.12 15.90
N VAL A 76 -7.47 14.66 14.82
CA VAL A 76 -7.05 15.96 14.30
C VAL A 76 -7.53 17.09 15.21
N SER A 77 -6.75 18.17 15.29
CA SER A 77 -7.21 19.44 15.85
C SER A 77 -8.21 20.08 14.89
N VAL A 78 -9.41 20.40 15.39
CA VAL A 78 -10.52 20.96 14.61
C VAL A 78 -10.70 22.43 14.96
N SER A 79 -10.54 23.32 13.97
CA SER A 79 -10.98 24.72 14.06
C SER A 79 -12.45 24.87 13.67
N THR A 80 -13.21 25.68 14.41
CA THR A 80 -14.63 25.97 14.16
C THR A 80 -14.84 27.10 13.14
N SER A 81 -13.79 27.83 12.77
CA SER A 81 -13.85 28.90 11.78
C SER A 81 -12.60 28.95 10.89
N PRO A 82 -12.67 29.54 9.68
CA PRO A 82 -11.50 29.80 8.86
C PRO A 82 -10.47 30.71 9.58
N PRO A 83 -9.16 30.55 9.31
CA PRO A 83 -8.58 29.48 8.49
C PRO A 83 -8.61 28.14 9.24
N TYR A 84 -9.10 27.09 8.58
CA TYR A 84 -9.24 25.76 9.20
C TYR A 84 -7.88 25.09 9.45
N SER A 85 -7.86 24.10 10.34
CA SER A 85 -6.68 23.27 10.61
C SER A 85 -6.70 22.03 9.72
N ARG A 86 -5.52 21.59 9.26
CA ARG A 86 -5.33 20.35 8.50
C ARG A 86 -3.96 19.77 8.81
N GLY A 87 -3.92 18.45 8.99
CA GLY A 87 -2.69 17.70 9.24
C GLY A 87 -2.05 17.95 10.61
N LEU A 88 -2.79 18.52 11.57
CA LEU A 88 -2.28 18.83 12.91
C LEU A 88 -3.00 17.97 13.95
N PRO A 89 -2.29 17.18 14.76
CA PRO A 89 -2.92 16.39 15.82
C PRO A 89 -3.46 17.29 16.94
N ASP A 90 -4.56 16.87 17.56
CA ASP A 90 -5.03 17.44 18.82
C ASP A 90 -4.24 16.84 19.99
N THR A 91 -3.31 17.62 20.54
CA THR A 91 -2.45 17.21 21.66
C THR A 91 -3.19 17.10 23.00
N LYS A 92 -4.46 17.53 23.06
CA LYS A 92 -5.31 17.41 24.24
C LYS A 92 -6.17 16.15 24.22
N LYS A 93 -6.35 15.53 23.04
CA LYS A 93 -7.08 14.27 22.90
C LYS A 93 -6.17 13.07 23.12
N LYS A 94 -6.77 11.96 23.55
CA LYS A 94 -6.07 10.69 23.70
C LYS A 94 -6.11 9.92 22.38
N TYR A 95 -5.07 9.15 22.11
CA TYR A 95 -5.12 8.17 21.02
C TYR A 95 -6.29 7.20 21.23
N GLY A 96 -7.01 6.90 20.15
CA GLY A 96 -8.24 6.11 20.18
C GLY A 96 -9.54 6.89 20.36
N ASP A 97 -9.49 8.21 20.59
CA ASP A 97 -10.67 9.07 20.41
C ASP A 97 -11.03 9.13 18.92
N VAL A 98 -12.25 8.72 18.58
CA VAL A 98 -12.76 8.67 17.20
C VAL A 98 -13.91 9.64 16.98
N SER A 99 -14.06 10.63 17.86
CA SER A 99 -15.10 11.69 17.75
C SER A 99 -14.82 12.70 16.63
N VAL A 100 -13.58 12.74 16.14
CA VAL A 100 -13.13 13.58 15.02
C VAL A 100 -12.26 12.72 14.09
N PRO A 101 -12.07 13.14 12.82
CA PRO A 101 -11.22 12.39 11.90
C PRO A 101 -9.77 12.28 12.37
N GLY A 102 -9.05 11.30 11.83
CA GLY A 102 -7.60 11.19 11.98
C GLY A 102 -6.87 12.35 11.26
N VAL A 103 -5.64 12.64 11.68
CA VAL A 103 -4.76 13.65 11.07
C VAL A 103 -4.73 13.54 9.54
N TRP A 104 -4.49 12.34 9.00
CA TRP A 104 -4.37 12.13 7.55
C TRP A 104 -5.68 12.39 6.79
N GLU A 105 -6.84 12.24 7.44
CA GLU A 105 -8.15 12.45 6.82
C GLU A 105 -8.49 13.93 6.62
N THR A 106 -7.59 14.83 7.03
CA THR A 106 -7.70 16.27 6.75
C THR A 106 -6.70 16.74 5.71
N TRP A 107 -5.81 15.87 5.25
CA TRP A 107 -4.93 16.15 4.13
C TRP A 107 -5.72 16.32 2.83
N LYS A 108 -5.08 16.95 1.82
CA LYS A 108 -5.72 17.20 0.52
C LYS A 108 -5.97 15.88 -0.20
N ALA A 109 -7.22 15.62 -0.54
CA ALA A 109 -7.58 14.46 -1.36
C ALA A 109 -7.23 14.68 -2.83
N ASP A 110 -7.15 13.60 -3.60
CA ASP A 110 -6.89 13.63 -5.05
C ASP A 110 -7.87 14.56 -5.81
N TYR A 111 -9.16 14.55 -5.49
CA TYR A 111 -10.15 15.45 -6.09
C TYR A 111 -9.93 16.92 -5.72
N GLU A 112 -9.24 17.24 -4.61
CA GLU A 112 -8.88 18.62 -4.27
C GLU A 112 -7.66 19.11 -5.05
N LEU A 113 -6.90 18.18 -5.65
CA LEU A 113 -5.68 18.45 -6.40
C LEU A 113 -5.92 18.43 -7.92
N PHE A 114 -6.66 17.45 -8.43
CA PHE A 114 -6.95 17.30 -9.85
C PHE A 114 -8.33 17.85 -10.17
N LEU A 115 -8.41 19.17 -10.24
CA LEU A 115 -9.66 19.87 -10.55
C LEU A 115 -10.00 19.78 -12.04
N PRO A 116 -11.29 19.85 -12.40
CA PRO A 116 -11.73 19.97 -13.79
C PRO A 116 -11.03 21.12 -14.50
N ASP A 117 -10.79 20.95 -15.80
CA ASP A 117 -10.15 21.94 -16.68
C ASP A 117 -8.72 22.33 -16.27
N GLY A 118 -8.09 21.57 -15.36
CA GLY A 118 -6.78 21.90 -14.82
C GLY A 118 -6.80 23.17 -13.97
N ALA A 119 -7.94 23.45 -13.33
CA ALA A 119 -8.10 24.62 -12.46
C ALA A 119 -7.10 24.58 -11.29
N THR A 120 -6.76 25.77 -10.77
CA THR A 120 -5.79 25.90 -9.68
C THR A 120 -6.38 25.36 -8.37
N PRO A 121 -5.72 24.38 -7.72
CA PRO A 121 -6.13 23.89 -6.41
C PRO A 121 -6.16 25.00 -5.35
N THR A 122 -7.08 24.89 -4.40
CA THR A 122 -7.26 25.90 -3.33
C THR A 122 -6.11 25.89 -2.31
N ASP A 123 -5.97 26.95 -1.51
CA ASP A 123 -4.97 26.97 -0.43
C ASP A 123 -5.07 25.74 0.50
N TRP A 124 -3.93 25.33 1.08
CA TRP A 124 -3.84 24.14 1.94
C TRP A 124 -4.97 24.07 2.96
N LYS A 125 -5.23 25.17 3.69
CA LYS A 125 -6.23 25.23 4.77
C LYS A 125 -7.69 25.37 4.28
N SER A 126 -7.92 25.54 2.99
CA SER A 126 -9.26 25.71 2.43
C SER A 126 -9.97 24.36 2.27
N PHE A 127 -11.25 24.31 2.64
CA PHE A 127 -12.19 23.23 2.31
C PHE A 127 -13.19 23.66 1.21
N ALA A 128 -13.17 24.93 0.81
CA ALA A 128 -14.07 25.50 -0.21
C ALA A 128 -13.53 25.21 -1.61
N THR A 129 -13.50 23.93 -1.98
CA THR A 129 -13.00 23.44 -3.27
C THR A 129 -14.12 22.73 -4.03
N PRO A 130 -14.14 22.75 -5.37
CA PRO A 130 -15.05 21.90 -6.13
C PRO A 130 -14.95 20.45 -5.66
N SER A 131 -16.10 19.77 -5.55
CA SER A 131 -16.18 18.39 -5.11
C SER A 131 -16.91 17.54 -6.16
N PRO A 132 -16.55 16.26 -6.31
CA PRO A 132 -17.39 15.31 -7.04
C PRO A 132 -18.79 15.13 -6.42
N CYS A 133 -18.99 15.58 -5.18
CA CYS A 133 -20.26 15.56 -4.47
C CYS A 133 -20.98 16.91 -4.38
N GLY A 134 -20.53 17.94 -5.13
CA GLY A 134 -21.17 19.26 -5.16
C GLY A 134 -20.20 20.44 -5.35
N GLY A 135 -20.73 21.66 -5.31
CA GLY A 135 -19.93 22.90 -5.43
C GLY A 135 -19.10 23.23 -4.18
N PRO A 136 -18.22 24.25 -4.23
CA PRO A 136 -17.35 24.65 -3.10
C PRO A 136 -18.12 25.00 -1.81
N ASP A 137 -19.37 25.44 -1.91
CA ASP A 137 -20.23 25.77 -0.76
C ASP A 137 -20.94 24.55 -0.15
N THR A 138 -20.76 23.35 -0.72
CA THR A 138 -21.47 22.13 -0.29
C THR A 138 -20.62 21.24 0.62
N LEU A 139 -19.33 21.51 0.73
CA LEU A 139 -18.42 20.76 1.59
C LEU A 139 -18.46 21.33 3.01
N VAL A 140 -18.82 20.47 3.96
CA VAL A 140 -18.63 20.79 5.37
C VAL A 140 -17.15 20.52 5.69
N PRO A 141 -16.43 21.45 6.34
CA PRO A 141 -15.05 21.20 6.77
C PRO A 141 -14.95 19.87 7.52
N TYR A 142 -13.87 19.12 7.27
CA TYR A 142 -13.60 17.80 7.85
C TYR A 142 -14.57 16.68 7.43
N GLU A 143 -15.53 16.93 6.56
CA GLU A 143 -16.38 15.89 5.98
C GLU A 143 -15.59 15.07 4.96
N LYS A 144 -15.68 13.74 5.06
CA LYS A 144 -15.05 12.85 4.09
C LYS A 144 -15.89 12.77 2.81
N VAL A 145 -15.20 12.82 1.67
CA VAL A 145 -15.75 12.52 0.36
C VAL A 145 -15.02 11.32 -0.21
N LEU A 146 -15.78 10.30 -0.63
CA LEU A 146 -15.28 9.14 -1.37
C LEU A 146 -15.85 9.21 -2.79
N GLY A 147 -15.10 9.85 -3.67
CA GLY A 147 -15.48 10.07 -5.06
C GLY A 147 -14.39 10.83 -5.82
N SER A 148 -14.53 10.90 -7.14
CA SER A 148 -13.63 11.63 -8.03
C SER A 148 -14.42 12.21 -9.19
N PHE A 149 -13.89 13.26 -9.83
CA PHE A 149 -14.48 13.82 -11.06
C PHE A 149 -14.49 12.80 -12.20
N ASN A 150 -13.52 11.88 -12.22
CA ASN A 150 -13.69 10.61 -12.90
C ASN A 150 -14.51 9.67 -12.00
N ARG A 151 -15.81 9.55 -12.28
CA ARG A 151 -16.80 8.90 -11.41
C ARG A 151 -16.47 7.45 -11.01
N TYR A 152 -15.56 6.79 -11.72
CA TYR A 152 -15.20 5.38 -11.50
C TYR A 152 -13.86 5.17 -10.77
N HIS A 153 -13.05 6.22 -10.59
CA HIS A 153 -11.68 6.11 -10.02
C HIS A 153 -11.67 5.46 -8.62
N GLY A 154 -12.72 5.68 -7.81
CA GLY A 154 -12.81 5.17 -6.44
C GLY A 154 -13.23 3.70 -6.29
N PHE A 155 -13.38 2.92 -7.36
CA PHE A 155 -13.84 1.53 -7.32
C PHE A 155 -12.73 0.48 -7.54
N ASN A 156 -11.73 0.83 -8.34
CA ASN A 156 -10.77 -0.13 -8.88
C ASN A 156 -9.44 -0.07 -8.13
N GLN A 157 -8.73 -1.20 -8.10
CA GLN A 157 -7.39 -1.27 -7.53
C GLN A 157 -6.34 -0.83 -8.57
N ALA A 158 -5.14 -0.47 -8.09
CA ALA A 158 -4.03 -0.18 -9.00
C ALA A 158 -3.48 -1.50 -9.60
N SER A 159 -3.00 -1.45 -10.84
CA SER A 159 -2.30 -2.57 -11.49
C SER A 159 -1.31 -2.07 -12.53
N MET A 160 -0.41 -2.96 -12.97
CA MET A 160 0.77 -2.66 -13.79
C MET A 160 0.46 -2.49 -15.29
N THR A 161 -0.69 -2.98 -15.77
CA THR A 161 -1.02 -2.97 -17.22
C THR A 161 -2.37 -2.35 -17.54
N ASP A 162 -3.30 -2.29 -16.57
CA ASP A 162 -4.62 -1.64 -16.60
C ASP A 162 -5.15 -1.55 -15.16
N ALA A 163 -6.19 -0.74 -14.85
CA ALA A 163 -6.81 -0.76 -13.52
C ALA A 163 -7.26 -2.18 -13.15
N ALA A 164 -6.96 -2.65 -11.94
CA ALA A 164 -7.41 -3.96 -11.48
C ALA A 164 -8.87 -3.88 -11.01
N GLY A 165 -9.61 -4.97 -11.19
CA GLY A 165 -11.05 -5.05 -10.91
C GLY A 165 -11.46 -4.57 -9.51
N PRO A 166 -12.76 -4.30 -9.30
CA PRO A 166 -13.26 -3.85 -8.02
C PRO A 166 -13.18 -4.94 -6.95
N LEU A 167 -13.21 -4.53 -5.69
CA LEU A 167 -13.35 -5.42 -4.54
C LEU A 167 -14.76 -5.27 -3.95
N VAL A 168 -15.43 -6.39 -3.66
CA VAL A 168 -16.78 -6.42 -3.10
C VAL A 168 -16.75 -7.10 -1.74
N SER A 169 -17.15 -6.39 -0.68
CA SER A 169 -17.20 -6.95 0.68
C SER A 169 -18.35 -7.93 0.88
N GLN A 170 -18.29 -8.74 1.94
CA GLN A 170 -19.28 -9.76 2.26
C GLN A 170 -20.69 -9.22 2.56
N ASN A 171 -20.84 -7.91 2.79
CA ASN A 171 -22.14 -7.23 2.84
C ASN A 171 -22.62 -6.72 1.46
N ARG A 172 -22.07 -7.24 0.36
CA ARG A 172 -22.46 -6.94 -1.03
C ARG A 172 -22.34 -5.46 -1.36
N GLN A 173 -21.26 -4.83 -0.89
CA GLN A 173 -20.95 -3.43 -1.17
C GLN A 173 -19.56 -3.36 -1.80
N TYR A 174 -19.39 -2.43 -2.75
CA TYR A 174 -18.07 -2.14 -3.30
C TYR A 174 -17.18 -1.48 -2.24
N VAL A 175 -15.95 -1.93 -2.13
CA VAL A 175 -14.89 -1.22 -1.41
C VAL A 175 -14.57 0.07 -2.16
N ARG A 176 -14.36 1.15 -1.41
CA ARG A 176 -14.05 2.48 -1.94
C ARG A 176 -12.61 2.84 -1.63
N TYR A 177 -11.93 3.46 -2.59
CA TYR A 177 -10.54 3.90 -2.45
C TYR A 177 -10.44 5.42 -2.41
N GLU A 178 -9.53 5.95 -1.59
CA GLU A 178 -9.13 7.37 -1.62
C GLU A 178 -7.61 7.49 -1.53
N THR A 179 -7.07 8.55 -2.12
CA THR A 179 -5.68 8.97 -1.97
C THR A 179 -5.63 10.37 -1.37
N ARG A 180 -4.70 10.61 -0.44
CA ARG A 180 -4.44 11.93 0.14
C ARG A 180 -2.96 12.20 0.27
N ILE A 181 -2.62 13.49 0.20
CA ILE A 181 -1.23 13.95 0.28
C ILE A 181 -1.07 15.06 1.32
N ASN A 182 0.05 15.02 2.04
CA ASN A 182 0.31 15.99 3.08
C ASN A 182 0.71 17.37 2.50
N LYS A 183 0.88 18.35 3.39
CA LYS A 183 1.17 19.74 2.99
C LYS A 183 2.46 19.87 2.18
N THR A 184 3.48 19.12 2.57
CA THR A 184 4.81 19.16 1.95
C THR A 184 4.74 18.72 0.50
N GLU A 185 4.10 17.58 0.26
CA GLU A 185 3.88 17.05 -1.09
C GLU A 185 2.96 17.95 -1.92
N TYR A 186 1.85 18.40 -1.33
CA TYR A 186 0.90 19.32 -1.97
C TYR A 186 1.57 20.60 -2.45
N ASN A 187 2.37 21.24 -1.60
CA ASN A 187 3.07 22.47 -1.94
C ASN A 187 4.05 22.27 -3.10
N TYR A 188 4.75 21.14 -3.14
CA TYR A 188 5.67 20.82 -4.23
C TYR A 188 4.91 20.60 -5.55
N ILE A 189 3.75 19.94 -5.52
CA ILE A 189 2.92 19.76 -6.72
C ILE A 189 2.42 21.10 -7.27
N LEU A 190 2.01 22.03 -6.40
CA LEU A 190 1.56 23.35 -6.83
C LEU A 190 2.73 24.21 -7.35
N ASN A 191 3.87 24.15 -6.68
CA ASN A 191 5.02 25.01 -6.93
C ASN A 191 6.34 24.21 -6.86
N PRO A 192 6.68 23.43 -7.90
CA PRO A 192 7.86 22.56 -7.90
C PRO A 192 9.20 23.31 -8.01
N GLY A 193 9.17 24.64 -8.18
CA GLY A 193 10.36 25.49 -8.25
C GLY A 193 10.80 25.81 -9.68
N GLY A 194 11.81 26.68 -9.81
CA GLY A 194 12.20 27.28 -11.10
C GLY A 194 12.81 26.34 -12.14
N SER A 195 13.20 25.12 -11.76
CA SER A 195 13.63 24.10 -12.70
C SER A 195 12.47 23.49 -13.49
N HIS A 196 11.25 23.54 -12.96
CA HIS A 196 10.08 22.93 -13.58
C HIS A 196 9.23 23.99 -14.33
N PRO A 197 8.56 23.60 -15.42
CA PRO A 197 7.82 24.53 -16.28
C PRO A 197 6.53 25.09 -15.66
N GLY A 198 6.07 24.52 -14.53
CA GLY A 198 4.87 24.95 -13.84
C GLY A 198 4.30 23.87 -12.92
N PRO A 199 3.04 24.04 -12.45
CA PRO A 199 2.42 23.12 -11.51
C PRO A 199 2.24 21.70 -12.06
N LEU A 200 2.47 20.71 -11.21
CA LEU A 200 2.51 19.28 -11.57
C LEU A 200 1.12 18.63 -11.68
N TYR A 201 0.04 19.33 -11.29
CA TYR A 201 -1.33 18.89 -11.57
C TYR A 201 -1.73 19.06 -13.05
N LEU A 202 -0.83 19.62 -13.89
CA LEU A 202 -0.98 19.73 -15.34
C LEU A 202 -0.05 18.74 -16.05
N LEU A 203 -0.61 17.87 -16.87
CA LEU A 203 0.10 16.79 -17.58
C LEU A 203 1.27 17.33 -18.43
N LYS A 204 1.11 18.50 -19.05
CA LYS A 204 2.16 19.15 -19.85
C LYS A 204 3.43 19.51 -19.06
N ASN A 205 3.33 19.63 -17.74
CA ASN A 205 4.44 20.00 -16.86
C ASN A 205 5.16 18.80 -16.24
N LEU A 206 4.62 17.59 -16.42
CA LEU A 206 5.24 16.35 -15.93
C LEU A 206 6.41 15.90 -16.83
N PRO A 207 7.44 15.21 -16.30
CA PRO A 207 8.46 14.53 -17.11
C PRO A 207 7.89 13.30 -17.84
N GLY A 208 8.72 12.64 -18.66
CA GLY A 208 8.29 11.45 -19.42
C GLY A 208 7.51 11.75 -20.72
N ASN A 209 7.11 10.70 -21.46
CA ASN A 209 6.40 10.80 -22.76
C ASN A 209 7.06 11.70 -23.83
N GLY A 210 8.41 11.72 -23.89
CA GLY A 210 9.15 12.57 -24.82
C GLY A 210 9.24 14.04 -24.40
N SER A 211 8.82 14.38 -23.19
CA SER A 211 9.04 15.70 -22.58
C SER A 211 10.51 15.90 -22.19
N ALA A 212 11.00 17.13 -22.31
CA ALA A 212 12.30 17.57 -21.80
C ALA A 212 12.21 18.11 -20.35
N ASN A 213 11.04 18.00 -19.70
CA ASN A 213 10.85 18.46 -18.33
C ASN A 213 11.76 17.66 -17.37
N PRO A 214 12.34 18.30 -16.34
CA PRO A 214 13.24 17.61 -15.42
C PRO A 214 12.50 16.58 -14.56
N ALA A 215 13.25 15.58 -14.14
CA ALA A 215 12.81 14.57 -13.21
C ALA A 215 12.30 15.19 -11.90
N LEU A 216 11.21 14.67 -11.35
CA LEU A 216 10.66 15.15 -10.10
C LEU A 216 11.55 14.72 -8.93
N ASN A 217 11.66 15.54 -7.89
CA ASN A 217 12.29 15.13 -6.64
C ASN A 217 11.51 15.77 -5.48
N PHE A 218 10.59 15.00 -4.92
CA PHE A 218 9.76 15.47 -3.81
C PHE A 218 10.63 15.76 -2.58
N PRO A 219 10.30 16.81 -1.81
CA PRO A 219 11.06 17.14 -0.61
C PRO A 219 10.86 16.09 0.50
N SER A 220 11.88 15.91 1.34
CA SER A 220 11.74 15.13 2.58
C SER A 220 10.59 15.67 3.44
N GLY A 221 9.86 14.76 4.07
CA GLY A 221 8.60 15.03 4.75
C GLY A 221 7.38 15.00 3.84
N SER A 222 7.51 14.64 2.56
CA SER A 222 6.37 14.29 1.70
C SER A 222 5.77 12.96 2.17
N VAL A 223 4.45 12.91 2.31
CA VAL A 223 3.73 11.71 2.73
C VAL A 223 2.44 11.58 1.92
N GLU A 224 2.29 10.42 1.29
CA GLU A 224 1.10 9.99 0.57
C GLU A 224 0.42 8.87 1.35
N VAL A 225 -0.92 8.89 1.39
CA VAL A 225 -1.72 7.78 1.89
C VAL A 225 -2.74 7.33 0.86
N LYS A 226 -2.94 6.01 0.78
CA LYS A 226 -4.03 5.39 0.04
C LYS A 226 -4.83 4.50 0.97
N ALA A 227 -6.14 4.70 1.03
CA ALA A 227 -7.01 4.00 1.96
C ALA A 227 -8.10 3.19 1.25
N SER A 228 -8.47 2.07 1.86
CA SER A 228 -9.51 1.16 1.42
C SER A 228 -10.64 1.15 2.45
N TRP A 229 -11.86 1.43 2.00
CA TRP A 229 -13.04 1.67 2.85
C TRP A 229 -14.16 0.69 2.55
N ARG A 230 -14.64 0.00 3.59
CA ARG A 230 -15.85 -0.82 3.54
C ARG A 230 -17.07 0.03 3.87
N VAL A 231 -18.07 0.07 3.00
CA VAL A 231 -19.39 0.64 3.31
C VAL A 231 -20.07 -0.22 4.37
N MET A 232 -20.55 0.39 5.45
CA MET A 232 -21.03 -0.32 6.66
C MET A 232 -22.53 -0.66 6.64
N THR A 233 -23.24 -0.34 5.56
CA THR A 233 -24.65 -0.72 5.37
C THR A 233 -24.83 -2.23 5.53
N GLY A 234 -25.75 -2.63 6.41
CA GLY A 234 -26.06 -4.04 6.68
C GLY A 234 -25.02 -4.79 7.52
N VAL A 235 -23.96 -4.12 8.01
CA VAL A 235 -22.97 -4.74 8.90
C VAL A 235 -23.49 -4.74 10.35
N PRO A 236 -23.52 -5.89 11.06
CA PRO A 236 -24.02 -5.94 12.44
C PRO A 236 -23.23 -5.05 13.40
N ASP A 237 -23.90 -4.42 14.36
CA ASP A 237 -23.27 -3.49 15.33
C ASP A 237 -22.10 -4.09 16.11
N LYS A 238 -22.20 -5.37 16.47
CA LYS A 238 -21.10 -6.07 17.16
C LYS A 238 -19.83 -6.11 16.31
N GLN A 239 -19.96 -6.31 15.00
CA GLN A 239 -18.84 -6.28 14.06
C GLN A 239 -18.38 -4.83 13.85
N ARG A 240 -19.30 -3.88 13.64
CA ARG A 240 -18.99 -2.46 13.41
C ARG A 240 -18.11 -1.86 14.51
N LYS A 241 -18.34 -2.20 15.78
CA LYS A 241 -17.55 -1.72 16.94
C LYS A 241 -16.05 -2.04 16.89
N ARG A 242 -15.61 -2.97 16.04
CA ARG A 242 -14.20 -3.34 15.87
C ARG A 242 -13.47 -2.41 14.90
N TYR A 243 -14.18 -1.74 14.01
CA TYR A 243 -13.61 -0.90 12.96
C TYR A 243 -13.50 0.55 13.41
N TYR A 244 -12.52 1.27 12.89
CA TYR A 244 -12.66 2.72 12.79
C TYR A 244 -13.74 3.04 11.76
N VAL A 245 -14.84 3.68 12.20
CA VAL A 245 -15.99 4.04 11.36
C VAL A 245 -16.14 5.55 11.33
N THR A 246 -16.31 6.11 10.13
CA THR A 246 -16.57 7.53 9.91
C THR A 246 -17.67 7.73 8.89
N ARG A 247 -18.23 8.94 8.82
CA ARG A 247 -19.24 9.33 7.83
C ARG A 247 -18.57 9.88 6.58
N ALA A 248 -19.04 9.46 5.41
CA ALA A 248 -18.56 9.95 4.13
C ALA A 248 -19.72 10.26 3.17
N LYS A 249 -19.56 11.28 2.34
CA LYS A 249 -20.31 11.43 1.09
C LYS A 249 -19.70 10.50 0.05
N VAL A 250 -20.44 9.46 -0.33
CA VAL A 250 -20.00 8.46 -1.31
C VAL A 250 -20.68 8.75 -2.65
N LEU A 251 -19.89 8.87 -3.71
CA LEU A 251 -20.41 9.10 -5.06
C LEU A 251 -21.07 7.84 -5.62
N GLU A 252 -22.32 7.98 -6.06
CA GLU A 252 -23.03 7.01 -6.88
C GLU A 252 -22.79 7.37 -8.36
N PRO A 253 -22.02 6.56 -9.12
CA PRO A 253 -21.53 6.98 -10.43
C PRO A 253 -22.64 7.07 -11.49
N GLU A 254 -23.69 6.26 -11.41
CA GLU A 254 -24.81 6.26 -12.38
C GLU A 254 -25.62 7.55 -12.30
N SER A 255 -26.01 7.97 -11.10
CA SER A 255 -26.76 9.21 -10.90
C SER A 255 -25.86 10.45 -10.87
N GLY A 256 -24.57 10.29 -10.57
CA GLY A 256 -23.65 11.40 -10.31
C GLY A 256 -23.95 12.15 -9.00
N THR A 257 -24.79 11.57 -8.13
CA THR A 257 -25.14 12.15 -6.82
C THR A 257 -24.38 11.46 -5.71
N CYS A 258 -24.16 12.14 -4.59
CA CYS A 258 -23.56 11.51 -3.41
C CYS A 258 -24.59 11.19 -2.33
N ALA A 259 -24.44 10.01 -1.73
CA ALA A 259 -25.18 9.59 -0.55
C ALA A 259 -24.26 9.62 0.68
N VAL A 260 -24.80 10.00 1.83
CA VAL A 260 -24.06 9.87 3.10
C VAL A 260 -24.13 8.43 3.56
N ALA A 261 -22.97 7.82 3.78
CA ALA A 261 -22.84 6.48 4.33
C ALA A 261 -21.80 6.44 5.45
N GLU A 262 -21.95 5.48 6.35
CA GLU A 262 -20.87 5.10 7.25
C GLU A 262 -19.91 4.16 6.53
N VAL A 263 -18.62 4.43 6.66
CA VAL A 263 -17.55 3.65 6.07
C VAL A 263 -16.55 3.31 7.14
N GLY A 264 -15.96 2.12 7.08
CA GLY A 264 -14.85 1.78 7.98
C GLY A 264 -13.60 1.35 7.26
N LEU A 265 -12.48 1.74 7.86
CA LEU A 265 -11.16 1.57 7.29
C LEU A 265 -10.79 0.08 7.33
N ILE A 266 -10.44 -0.48 6.17
CA ILE A 266 -10.03 -1.88 6.05
C ILE A 266 -8.60 -2.04 5.53
N GLY A 267 -8.01 -1.01 4.92
CA GLY A 267 -6.61 -0.99 4.51
C GLY A 267 -6.07 0.43 4.43
N LEU A 268 -4.78 0.60 4.74
CA LEU A 268 -4.10 1.89 4.68
C LEU A 268 -2.66 1.70 4.22
N HIS A 269 -2.32 2.28 3.08
CA HIS A 269 -0.94 2.45 2.63
C HIS A 269 -0.45 3.82 3.07
N ILE A 270 0.79 3.87 3.52
CA ILE A 270 1.52 5.08 3.90
C ILE A 270 2.85 5.03 3.17
N VAL A 271 3.20 6.09 2.45
CA VAL A 271 4.50 6.22 1.80
C VAL A 271 5.12 7.52 2.27
N ASN A 272 6.29 7.46 2.90
CA ASN A 272 6.92 8.60 3.56
C ASN A 272 8.36 8.80 3.09
N LYS A 273 8.64 9.98 2.53
CA LYS A 273 9.99 10.38 2.15
C LYS A 273 10.72 11.00 3.32
N THR A 274 11.83 10.40 3.74
CA THR A 274 12.66 10.96 4.82
C THR A 274 14.00 11.43 4.26
N SER A 275 14.77 12.19 5.04
CA SER A 275 16.11 12.61 4.62
C SER A 275 17.08 11.43 4.51
N ALA A 276 16.89 10.40 5.33
CA ALA A 276 17.70 9.18 5.32
C ALA A 276 17.26 8.17 4.25
N PHE A 277 16.00 8.22 3.83
CA PHE A 277 15.41 7.34 2.82
C PHE A 277 14.76 8.20 1.72
N PRO A 278 15.57 8.81 0.83
CA PRO A 278 15.08 9.68 -0.22
C PRO A 278 14.30 8.93 -1.31
N GLN A 279 14.48 7.61 -1.42
CA GLN A 279 13.62 6.75 -2.22
C GLN A 279 12.36 6.33 -1.46
N TRP A 280 11.95 6.99 -0.37
CA TRP A 280 10.75 6.69 0.42
C TRP A 280 10.82 5.39 1.26
N VAL A 281 9.93 5.32 2.26
CA VAL A 281 9.62 4.12 3.06
C VAL A 281 8.14 3.82 2.86
N TRP A 282 7.80 2.55 2.65
CA TRP A 282 6.44 2.10 2.36
C TRP A 282 5.93 1.23 3.49
N SER A 283 4.74 1.55 3.97
CA SER A 283 4.09 0.89 5.10
C SER A 283 2.66 0.52 4.68
N THR A 284 2.23 -0.71 4.93
CA THR A 284 0.86 -1.13 4.60
C THR A 284 0.17 -1.87 5.74
N PHE A 285 -1.02 -1.39 6.09
CA PHE A 285 -1.83 -1.86 7.21
C PHE A 285 -3.16 -2.42 6.73
N GLU A 286 -3.66 -3.41 7.46
CA GLU A 286 -4.97 -4.03 7.23
C GLU A 286 -5.76 -4.15 8.52
N HIS A 287 -7.08 -4.15 8.40
CA HIS A 287 -7.95 -4.59 9.50
C HIS A 287 -7.85 -6.11 9.68
N VAL A 288 -7.74 -6.59 10.92
CA VAL A 288 -7.49 -8.01 11.23
C VAL A 288 -8.65 -8.94 10.84
N ASP A 289 -9.86 -8.39 10.70
CA ASP A 289 -11.05 -9.13 10.25
C ASP A 289 -11.27 -9.07 8.73
N ASN A 290 -10.26 -8.70 7.94
CA ASN A 290 -10.40 -8.71 6.47
C ASN A 290 -10.57 -10.12 5.91
N VAL A 291 -9.67 -11.03 6.29
CA VAL A 291 -9.58 -12.40 5.80
C VAL A 291 -9.09 -13.33 6.92
N PRO A 292 -9.35 -14.65 6.83
CA PRO A 292 -8.71 -15.62 7.70
C PRO A 292 -7.18 -15.52 7.64
N ALA A 293 -6.53 -15.79 8.77
CA ALA A 293 -5.07 -15.90 8.82
C ALA A 293 -4.60 -17.08 7.96
N MET A 294 -3.46 -16.92 7.30
CA MET A 294 -2.83 -18.01 6.54
C MET A 294 -2.22 -19.05 7.49
N GLN A 295 -2.04 -20.29 7.01
CA GLN A 295 -1.31 -21.31 7.76
C GLN A 295 0.09 -20.80 8.16
N GLY A 296 0.42 -20.93 9.45
CA GLY A 296 1.69 -20.44 10.01
C GLY A 296 1.63 -19.02 10.58
N GLU A 297 0.53 -18.29 10.37
CA GLU A 297 0.26 -17.03 11.06
C GLU A 297 -0.56 -17.25 12.33
N LYS A 298 -0.36 -16.39 13.33
CA LYS A 298 -1.26 -16.32 14.47
C LYS A 298 -2.50 -15.51 14.09
N ALA A 299 -3.67 -16.14 14.13
CA ALA A 299 -4.94 -15.44 13.89
C ALA A 299 -5.14 -14.28 14.87
N GLN A 300 -5.40 -13.09 14.30
CA GLN A 300 -5.67 -11.85 15.06
C GLN A 300 -7.13 -11.42 14.97
N GLY A 301 -7.79 -11.71 13.85
CA GLY A 301 -9.22 -11.51 13.64
C GLY A 301 -10.03 -12.78 13.85
N ALA A 302 -11.34 -12.65 13.74
CA ALA A 302 -12.29 -13.75 13.83
C ALA A 302 -13.48 -13.51 12.90
N PRO A 303 -14.19 -14.57 12.46
CA PRO A 303 -15.41 -14.40 11.70
C PRO A 303 -16.47 -13.59 12.49
N PRO A 304 -17.32 -12.79 11.82
CA PRO A 304 -17.42 -12.67 10.37
C PRO A 304 -16.30 -11.81 9.74
N TYR A 305 -15.66 -12.31 8.68
CA TYR A 305 -14.67 -11.56 7.90
C TYR A 305 -15.35 -10.60 6.92
N SER A 306 -14.66 -9.53 6.53
CA SER A 306 -15.21 -8.54 5.60
C SER A 306 -15.01 -8.89 4.12
N LEU A 307 -14.01 -9.71 3.78
CA LEU A 307 -13.64 -10.06 2.40
C LEU A 307 -13.57 -11.58 2.16
N ASN A 308 -14.09 -12.39 3.08
CA ASN A 308 -14.16 -13.85 2.95
C ASN A 308 -15.43 -14.37 3.64
N ASP A 309 -16.05 -15.40 3.09
CA ASP A 309 -17.28 -16.04 3.57
C ASP A 309 -17.15 -16.82 4.88
N ASN A 310 -16.01 -16.70 5.58
CA ASN A 310 -15.63 -17.45 6.78
C ASN A 310 -15.18 -18.88 6.52
N ASN A 311 -15.09 -19.29 5.25
CA ASN A 311 -14.51 -20.55 4.86
C ASN A 311 -13.17 -20.29 4.13
N PRO A 312 -12.02 -20.51 4.80
CA PRO A 312 -10.72 -20.34 4.15
C PRO A 312 -10.46 -21.33 3.01
N LYS A 313 -11.32 -22.35 2.85
CA LYS A 313 -11.27 -23.31 1.72
C LYS A 313 -12.05 -22.84 0.51
N THR A 314 -12.89 -21.80 0.62
CA THR A 314 -13.60 -21.25 -0.54
C THR A 314 -12.57 -20.75 -1.54
N PRO A 315 -12.63 -21.19 -2.82
CA PRO A 315 -11.69 -20.74 -3.83
C PRO A 315 -11.67 -19.22 -3.92
N PRO A 316 -10.48 -18.59 -4.02
CA PRO A 316 -10.41 -17.15 -4.20
C PRO A 316 -11.12 -16.74 -5.49
N SER A 317 -11.87 -15.64 -5.44
CA SER A 317 -12.51 -15.10 -6.65
C SER A 317 -11.45 -14.72 -7.70
N GLU A 318 -11.84 -14.79 -8.97
CA GLU A 318 -11.06 -14.21 -10.05
C GLU A 318 -11.27 -12.70 -10.15
N MET A 319 -10.31 -11.99 -10.75
CA MET A 319 -10.40 -10.54 -10.95
C MET A 319 -11.52 -10.22 -11.94
N GLY A 320 -12.54 -9.51 -11.45
CA GLY A 320 -13.61 -8.99 -12.30
C GLY A 320 -13.14 -7.86 -13.23
N GLN A 321 -13.96 -7.54 -14.22
CA GLN A 321 -13.69 -6.39 -15.09
C GLN A 321 -13.70 -5.07 -14.30
N PRO A 322 -12.80 -4.13 -14.59
CA PRO A 322 -12.76 -2.82 -13.91
C PRO A 322 -14.08 -2.07 -14.08
N ILE A 323 -14.51 -1.40 -13.02
CA ILE A 323 -15.65 -0.51 -13.06
C ILE A 323 -15.32 0.70 -13.94
N SER A 324 -16.19 0.99 -14.90
CA SER A 324 -16.02 2.10 -15.86
C SER A 324 -17.36 2.52 -16.43
N GLN A 325 -17.37 3.51 -17.32
CA GLN A 325 -18.56 3.86 -18.09
C GLN A 325 -19.09 2.69 -18.92
N CYS A 326 -18.20 1.83 -19.40
CA CYS A 326 -18.54 0.66 -20.20
C CYS A 326 -18.88 -0.58 -19.36
N ASN A 327 -18.60 -0.55 -18.05
CA ASN A 327 -18.89 -1.62 -17.10
C ASN A 327 -19.27 -0.97 -15.77
N PRO A 328 -20.49 -0.41 -15.65
CA PRO A 328 -20.91 0.31 -14.46
C PRO A 328 -21.06 -0.64 -13.26
N PRO A 329 -21.05 -0.11 -12.02
CA PRO A 329 -21.34 -0.90 -10.82
C PRO A 329 -22.64 -1.69 -10.93
N GLN A 330 -22.62 -2.90 -10.40
CA GLN A 330 -23.81 -3.71 -10.28
C GLN A 330 -24.59 -3.30 -9.03
N LYS A 331 -25.92 -3.27 -9.12
CA LYS A 331 -26.80 -3.00 -7.97
C LYS A 331 -26.65 -4.04 -6.86
N ASP A 332 -26.38 -5.29 -7.24
CA ASP A 332 -26.30 -6.41 -6.31
C ASP A 332 -25.04 -7.28 -6.56
N PRO A 333 -23.84 -6.72 -6.31
CA PRO A 333 -22.59 -7.36 -6.70
C PRO A 333 -22.34 -8.64 -5.90
N VAL A 334 -21.69 -9.62 -6.53
CA VAL A 334 -21.27 -10.86 -5.85
C VAL A 334 -20.05 -10.55 -4.95
N PRO A 335 -20.09 -10.92 -3.65
CA PRO A 335 -18.94 -10.73 -2.77
C PRO A 335 -17.67 -11.42 -3.25
N THR A 336 -16.56 -10.69 -3.20
CA THR A 336 -15.24 -11.24 -3.50
C THR A 336 -14.81 -12.15 -2.35
N GLN A 337 -14.32 -13.34 -2.70
CA GLN A 337 -13.71 -14.29 -1.77
C GLN A 337 -12.19 -14.10 -1.82
N VAL A 338 -11.64 -13.44 -0.80
CA VAL A 338 -10.22 -13.14 -0.69
C VAL A 338 -9.57 -14.07 0.31
N VAL A 339 -8.38 -14.57 -0.04
CA VAL A 339 -7.46 -15.23 0.89
C VAL A 339 -6.12 -14.54 0.81
N ARG A 340 -5.40 -14.50 1.94
CA ARG A 340 -3.98 -14.09 1.95
C ARG A 340 -3.16 -15.19 1.27
N LYS A 341 -2.32 -14.83 0.30
CA LYS A 341 -1.45 -15.79 -0.42
C LYS A 341 0.01 -15.80 0.06
N ARG A 342 0.39 -14.84 0.89
CA ARG A 342 1.76 -14.61 1.35
C ARG A 342 1.77 -14.22 2.83
N PRO A 343 2.56 -14.87 3.67
CA PRO A 343 2.50 -14.65 5.11
C PRO A 343 3.11 -13.29 5.49
N ILE A 344 2.60 -12.71 6.57
CA ILE A 344 3.25 -11.60 7.29
C ILE A 344 4.49 -12.16 7.99
N ALA A 345 5.64 -11.48 7.85
CA ALA A 345 6.89 -11.92 8.46
C ALA A 345 6.74 -12.11 9.97
N ALA A 346 7.40 -13.14 10.54
CA ALA A 346 7.25 -13.47 11.95
C ALA A 346 7.70 -12.33 12.88
N SER A 347 8.74 -11.59 12.51
CA SER A 347 9.17 -10.37 13.21
C SER A 347 8.10 -9.29 13.19
N THR A 348 7.44 -9.08 12.04
CA THR A 348 6.34 -8.12 11.89
C THR A 348 5.12 -8.53 12.68
N GLN A 349 4.76 -9.83 12.69
CA GLN A 349 3.69 -10.36 13.56
C GLN A 349 3.99 -10.10 15.04
N GLN A 350 5.26 -10.14 15.45
CA GLN A 350 5.64 -9.83 16.81
C GLN A 350 5.57 -8.32 17.10
N THR A 351 6.05 -7.46 16.20
CA THR A 351 5.89 -5.99 16.32
C THR A 351 4.41 -5.61 16.42
N ASN A 352 3.55 -6.24 15.61
CA ASN A 352 2.09 -6.09 15.70
C ASN A 352 1.55 -6.44 17.09
N GLN A 353 2.01 -7.55 17.69
CA GLN A 353 1.60 -7.93 19.04
C GLN A 353 2.05 -6.90 20.07
N ASP A 354 3.30 -6.45 19.98
CA ASP A 354 3.89 -5.49 20.90
C ASP A 354 3.10 -4.14 20.86
N TYR A 355 2.83 -3.60 19.66
CA TYR A 355 2.07 -2.35 19.51
C TYR A 355 0.59 -2.47 19.87
N ARG A 356 -0.08 -3.56 19.51
CA ARG A 356 -1.50 -3.76 19.85
C ARG A 356 -1.71 -3.94 21.36
N GLN A 357 -0.72 -4.45 22.08
CA GLN A 357 -0.75 -4.53 23.55
C GLN A 357 -0.23 -3.27 24.24
N ALA A 358 0.32 -2.30 23.50
CA ALA A 358 0.88 -1.08 24.05
C ALA A 358 -0.21 -0.23 24.73
N LYS A 359 0.18 0.42 25.84
CA LYS A 359 -0.67 1.37 26.55
C LYS A 359 -1.04 2.52 25.60
N GLY A 360 -2.34 2.75 25.42
CA GLY A 360 -2.86 3.78 24.51
C GLY A 360 -3.42 3.19 23.21
N VAL A 361 -2.91 2.06 22.73
CA VAL A 361 -3.49 1.33 21.58
C VAL A 361 -4.51 0.31 22.07
N LYS A 362 -4.14 -0.48 23.08
CA LYS A 362 -5.01 -1.51 23.67
C LYS A 362 -6.30 -0.89 24.19
N GLY A 363 -7.43 -1.51 23.85
CA GLY A 363 -8.78 -1.06 24.20
C GLY A 363 -9.34 0.02 23.27
N THR A 364 -8.64 0.38 22.19
CA THR A 364 -9.13 1.29 21.14
C THR A 364 -9.46 0.50 19.88
N VAL A 365 -10.19 1.09 18.92
CA VAL A 365 -10.45 0.44 17.62
C VAL A 365 -9.16 0.13 16.85
N TRP A 366 -8.08 0.88 17.11
CA TRP A 366 -6.79 0.72 16.43
C TRP A 366 -6.07 -0.59 16.80
N GLU A 367 -6.46 -1.25 17.89
CA GLU A 367 -5.97 -2.60 18.22
C GLU A 367 -6.48 -3.67 17.24
N ASN A 368 -7.41 -3.34 16.33
CA ASN A 368 -7.92 -4.26 15.31
C ASN A 368 -7.23 -4.07 13.95
N TYR A 369 -6.08 -3.40 13.92
CA TYR A 369 -5.26 -3.23 12.72
C TYR A 369 -3.90 -3.91 12.90
N GLN A 370 -3.28 -4.30 11.78
CA GLN A 370 -1.96 -4.93 11.76
C GLN A 370 -1.14 -4.44 10.58
N LEU A 371 0.16 -4.25 10.79
CA LEU A 371 1.14 -4.04 9.74
C LEU A 371 1.33 -5.34 8.97
N VAL A 372 1.31 -5.25 7.65
CA VAL A 372 1.47 -6.39 6.74
C VAL A 372 2.87 -6.41 6.15
N LEU A 373 3.39 -5.24 5.78
CA LEU A 373 4.72 -5.09 5.22
C LEU A 373 5.24 -3.67 5.45
N THR A 374 6.53 -3.56 5.78
CA THR A 374 7.33 -2.35 5.60
C THR A 374 8.37 -2.62 4.53
N GLN A 375 8.56 -1.69 3.58
CA GLN A 375 9.60 -1.76 2.56
C GLN A 375 10.42 -0.48 2.47
N TRP A 376 11.71 -0.63 2.17
CA TRP A 376 12.65 0.49 2.00
C TRP A 376 13.78 0.12 1.01
N PRO A 377 14.44 1.12 0.39
CA PRO A 377 15.59 0.91 -0.49
C PRO A 377 16.85 0.38 0.22
N VAL A 378 17.63 -0.51 -0.43
CA VAL A 378 18.99 -0.90 0.01
C VAL A 378 20.07 -0.67 -1.05
N GLY A 379 21.03 0.24 -0.80
CA GLY A 379 22.15 0.53 -1.72
C GLY A 379 22.61 2.01 -1.68
N ASN A 380 23.64 2.37 -2.48
CA ASN A 380 24.16 3.74 -2.56
C ASN A 380 23.04 4.74 -2.88
N THR A 381 22.86 5.69 -1.96
CA THR A 381 21.79 6.68 -1.88
C THR A 381 21.93 7.85 -2.87
N ASP A 382 22.98 7.85 -3.70
CA ASP A 382 23.49 9.09 -4.30
C ASP A 382 23.16 9.27 -5.78
N ILE A 383 22.42 8.35 -6.40
CA ILE A 383 22.02 8.50 -7.81
C ILE A 383 20.50 8.41 -7.92
N PHE A 384 19.87 9.57 -8.08
CA PHE A 384 18.51 9.68 -8.59
C PHE A 384 18.57 9.91 -10.12
N PRO A 385 17.76 9.24 -10.96
CA PRO A 385 16.74 8.25 -10.64
C PRO A 385 17.31 6.81 -10.74
N SER A 386 17.94 6.30 -9.68
CA SER A 386 18.28 4.87 -9.61
C SER A 386 17.47 4.18 -8.51
N THR A 387 16.93 3.00 -8.83
CA THR A 387 16.27 2.12 -7.86
C THR A 387 17.30 1.19 -7.25
N SER A 388 17.62 1.42 -5.99
CA SER A 388 18.22 0.38 -5.16
C SER A 388 17.15 -0.68 -4.84
N GLN A 389 17.52 -1.95 -4.82
CA GLN A 389 16.60 -3.07 -4.59
C GLN A 389 15.76 -2.86 -3.32
N PRO A 390 14.46 -3.26 -3.30
CA PRO A 390 13.63 -3.12 -2.11
C PRO A 390 14.04 -4.13 -1.04
N GLN A 391 13.94 -3.75 0.22
CA GLN A 391 14.07 -4.63 1.37
C GLN A 391 12.79 -4.58 2.22
N PRO A 392 12.23 -5.74 2.63
CA PRO A 392 12.57 -7.08 2.16
C PRO A 392 12.11 -7.30 0.71
N GLN A 393 12.85 -8.14 -0.04
CA GLN A 393 12.47 -8.61 -1.39
C GLN A 393 11.36 -9.68 -1.33
N THR A 394 10.33 -9.45 -0.54
CA THR A 394 9.20 -10.38 -0.34
C THR A 394 7.94 -9.84 -0.99
N ASN A 395 7.16 -10.73 -1.61
CA ASN A 395 5.94 -10.40 -2.34
C ASN A 395 4.71 -10.36 -1.41
N THR A 396 4.80 -9.76 -0.23
CA THR A 396 3.63 -9.60 0.64
C THR A 396 2.78 -8.45 0.11
N ALA A 397 1.46 -8.62 0.08
CA ALA A 397 0.53 -7.66 -0.50
C ALA A 397 -0.65 -7.41 0.44
N ASN A 398 -1.17 -6.18 0.41
CA ASN A 398 -2.36 -5.80 1.16
C ASN A 398 -3.61 -6.43 0.53
N VAL A 399 -4.32 -7.28 1.26
CA VAL A 399 -5.45 -8.03 0.70
C VAL A 399 -6.64 -7.16 0.29
N ALA A 400 -6.72 -5.91 0.79
CA ALA A 400 -7.80 -4.96 0.46
C ALA A 400 -7.42 -4.00 -0.69
N THR A 401 -6.13 -3.81 -0.96
CA THR A 401 -5.62 -2.79 -1.90
C THR A 401 -4.87 -3.40 -3.09
N GLU A 402 -4.36 -4.62 -2.93
CA GLU A 402 -3.51 -5.37 -3.87
C GLU A 402 -4.01 -6.82 -4.05
N THR A 403 -5.33 -7.02 -3.89
CA THR A 403 -6.01 -8.32 -3.90
C THR A 403 -5.61 -9.18 -5.09
N TRP A 404 -5.52 -8.56 -6.27
CA TRP A 404 -5.35 -9.24 -7.56
C TRP A 404 -3.90 -9.51 -7.95
N VAL A 405 -2.95 -8.94 -7.22
CA VAL A 405 -1.52 -9.00 -7.55
C VAL A 405 -0.68 -9.72 -6.49
N GLN A 406 -1.30 -10.33 -5.46
CA GLN A 406 -0.59 -11.01 -4.37
C GLN A 406 0.42 -12.10 -4.80
N ASP A 407 0.24 -12.71 -5.97
CA ASP A 407 1.14 -13.76 -6.47
C ASP A 407 2.30 -13.25 -7.33
N SER A 408 2.26 -11.99 -7.76
CA SER A 408 3.26 -11.45 -8.68
C SER A 408 4.58 -11.20 -7.97
N THR A 409 5.67 -11.68 -8.57
CA THR A 409 7.04 -11.41 -8.11
C THR A 409 7.53 -10.02 -8.47
N ALA A 410 6.76 -9.29 -9.26
CA ALA A 410 7.03 -7.91 -9.65
C ALA A 410 6.29 -6.88 -8.76
N THR A 411 5.45 -7.32 -7.82
CA THR A 411 4.55 -6.46 -7.03
C THR A 411 4.93 -6.47 -5.56
N SER A 412 6.04 -5.81 -5.27
CA SER A 412 6.30 -5.18 -3.97
C SER A 412 5.74 -3.75 -4.00
N CYS A 413 5.53 -3.08 -2.85
CA CYS A 413 5.10 -1.68 -2.84
C CYS A 413 6.07 -0.82 -3.68
N MET A 414 7.37 -1.03 -3.47
CA MET A 414 8.41 -0.39 -4.28
C MET A 414 8.40 -0.85 -5.75
N GLY A 415 8.16 -2.13 -6.02
CA GLY A 415 8.11 -2.70 -7.37
C GLY A 415 6.99 -2.11 -8.21
N CYS A 416 5.79 -1.94 -7.62
CA CYS A 416 4.70 -1.20 -8.22
C CYS A 416 5.12 0.25 -8.47
N HIS A 417 5.63 0.97 -7.47
CA HIS A 417 5.97 2.38 -7.63
C HIS A 417 7.22 2.65 -8.51
N THR A 418 8.01 1.63 -8.83
CA THR A 418 9.20 1.74 -9.70
C THR A 418 8.84 2.14 -11.13
N VAL A 419 7.63 1.83 -11.63
CA VAL A 419 7.20 2.31 -12.95
C VAL A 419 7.04 3.83 -12.94
N ALA A 420 6.45 4.40 -11.88
CA ALA A 420 6.39 5.86 -11.75
C ALA A 420 7.80 6.47 -11.72
N ASN A 421 8.73 5.81 -11.02
CA ASN A 421 10.13 6.25 -11.00
C ASN A 421 10.86 6.09 -12.35
N SER A 422 10.56 5.07 -13.16
CA SER A 422 11.13 4.93 -14.51
C SER A 422 10.64 6.03 -15.47
N HIS A 423 9.50 6.64 -15.16
CA HIS A 423 9.00 7.86 -15.79
C HIS A 423 9.43 9.15 -15.09
N GLN A 424 10.39 9.06 -14.14
CA GLN A 424 10.96 10.19 -13.42
C GLN A 424 9.97 10.94 -12.51
N TYR A 425 8.96 10.24 -11.99
CA TYR A 425 7.97 10.80 -11.05
C TYR A 425 8.30 10.57 -9.58
N ASP A 426 9.52 10.12 -9.24
CA ASP A 426 9.96 9.90 -7.85
C ASP A 426 8.97 9.05 -7.03
N PHE A 427 8.60 7.92 -7.62
CA PHE A 427 7.66 6.94 -7.06
C PHE A 427 6.21 7.42 -6.90
N VAL A 428 5.86 8.66 -7.26
CA VAL A 428 4.48 9.17 -7.13
C VAL A 428 3.62 8.73 -8.32
N TRP A 429 2.87 7.65 -8.13
CA TRP A 429 2.12 6.99 -9.21
C TRP A 429 0.83 7.72 -9.59
N PHE A 430 0.13 8.35 -8.63
CA PHE A 430 -1.17 8.94 -8.90
C PHE A 430 -1.09 10.23 -9.75
N LEU A 431 0.05 10.90 -9.78
CA LEU A 431 0.26 12.15 -10.53
C LEU A 431 -0.10 12.04 -12.02
N PRO A 432 0.52 11.15 -12.82
CA PRO A 432 0.19 11.02 -14.24
C PRO A 432 -1.23 10.51 -14.50
N LEU A 433 -1.87 9.86 -13.51
CA LEU A 433 -3.26 9.40 -13.62
C LEU A 433 -4.27 10.55 -13.44
N GLY A 434 -3.96 11.50 -12.55
CA GLY A 434 -4.85 12.60 -12.22
C GLY A 434 -4.62 13.87 -13.03
N ALA A 435 -3.38 14.13 -13.49
CA ALA A 435 -2.99 15.40 -14.09
C ALA A 435 -3.79 15.75 -15.37
N TRP A 436 -4.10 17.04 -15.55
CA TRP A 436 -4.95 17.52 -16.64
C TRP A 436 -4.18 17.80 -17.95
N PRO A 437 -4.71 17.46 -19.15
CA PRO A 437 -5.97 16.75 -19.37
C PRO A 437 -5.87 15.27 -19.00
N GLN A 438 -6.90 14.76 -18.32
CA GLN A 438 -6.98 13.34 -18.02
C GLN A 438 -7.22 12.56 -19.32
N LYS A 439 -6.39 11.54 -19.57
CA LYS A 439 -6.63 10.60 -20.67
C LYS A 439 -7.80 9.70 -20.31
N GLN A 440 -9.00 10.02 -20.79
CA GLN A 440 -10.10 9.06 -20.75
C GLN A 440 -9.94 8.11 -21.94
N ALA A 441 -9.80 6.81 -21.66
CA ALA A 441 -9.84 5.81 -22.72
C ALA A 441 -11.23 5.86 -23.38
N PRO A 442 -11.33 6.04 -24.71
CA PRO A 442 -12.61 5.95 -25.40
C PRO A 442 -13.24 4.59 -25.14
N CYS A 443 -14.55 4.58 -24.90
CA CYS A 443 -15.31 3.36 -24.76
C CYS A 443 -15.38 2.64 -26.12
N THR A 444 -14.63 1.55 -26.28
CA THR A 444 -14.91 0.55 -27.33
C THR A 444 -15.82 -0.50 -26.70
N PRO A 445 -17.09 -0.65 -27.14
CA PRO A 445 -17.95 -1.71 -26.64
C PRO A 445 -17.27 -3.05 -26.91
N GLN A 446 -16.87 -3.77 -25.86
CA GLN A 446 -16.60 -5.19 -26.03
C GLN A 446 -17.96 -5.84 -26.23
N VAL A 447 -18.25 -6.20 -27.49
CA VAL A 447 -19.38 -7.07 -27.81
C VAL A 447 -19.26 -8.27 -26.89
N ALA A 448 -20.28 -8.53 -26.08
CA ALA A 448 -20.37 -9.73 -25.27
C ALA A 448 -20.18 -10.91 -26.22
N SER A 449 -18.99 -11.51 -26.21
CA SER A 449 -18.81 -12.80 -26.86
C SER A 449 -19.80 -13.73 -26.16
N ALA A 450 -20.68 -14.32 -26.97
CA ALA A 450 -21.69 -15.27 -26.52
C ALA A 450 -21.08 -16.29 -25.57
N THR A 451 -21.91 -16.79 -24.64
CA THR A 451 -21.63 -17.90 -23.73
C THR A 451 -20.64 -18.89 -24.34
N PRO A 452 -19.51 -19.19 -23.66
CA PRO A 452 -18.60 -20.21 -24.16
C PRO A 452 -19.34 -21.55 -24.10
N GLU A 453 -19.80 -22.03 -25.26
CA GLU A 453 -19.85 -23.46 -25.48
C GLU A 453 -18.47 -24.02 -25.16
N ALA A 454 -18.43 -25.08 -24.36
CA ALA A 454 -17.21 -25.69 -23.86
C ALA A 454 -16.28 -26.03 -25.03
N GLN A 455 -15.27 -25.19 -25.27
CA GLN A 455 -14.14 -25.50 -26.13
C GLN A 455 -12.97 -26.02 -25.30
N PRO A 456 -12.19 -26.98 -25.82
CA PRO A 456 -11.22 -27.72 -25.02
C PRO A 456 -10.08 -26.81 -24.58
N ALA A 457 -9.66 -26.98 -23.33
CA ALA A 457 -8.48 -26.33 -22.78
C ALA A 457 -7.23 -26.81 -23.55
N ASP A 458 -6.64 -25.91 -24.36
CA ASP A 458 -5.19 -25.69 -24.47
C ASP A 458 -4.88 -24.71 -25.62
N GLY A 459 -4.16 -23.62 -25.33
CA GLY A 459 -3.61 -22.71 -26.35
C GLY A 459 -3.50 -21.25 -25.91
N LEU A 460 -4.59 -20.63 -25.47
CA LEU A 460 -4.65 -19.17 -25.22
C LEU A 460 -3.86 -18.69 -23.99
N ALA A 461 -3.65 -19.56 -23.00
CA ALA A 461 -2.82 -19.24 -21.83
C ALA A 461 -1.31 -19.30 -22.14
N ALA A 462 -0.90 -20.11 -23.12
CA ALA A 462 0.48 -20.19 -23.58
C ALA A 462 0.87 -18.94 -24.37
N GLU A 463 0.02 -18.47 -25.29
CA GLU A 463 0.28 -17.25 -26.06
C GLU A 463 0.39 -15.99 -25.19
N ARG A 464 -0.45 -15.85 -24.14
CA ARG A 464 -0.35 -14.72 -23.20
C ARG A 464 0.91 -14.79 -22.35
N ARG A 465 1.35 -16.00 -21.97
CA ARG A 465 2.63 -16.21 -21.28
C ARG A 465 3.82 -15.90 -22.18
N ASP A 466 3.78 -16.32 -23.44
CA ASP A 466 4.87 -16.10 -24.38
C ASP A 466 5.03 -14.62 -24.73
N LYS A 467 3.93 -13.87 -24.85
CA LYS A 467 3.98 -12.42 -25.02
C LYS A 467 4.60 -11.71 -23.81
N ALA A 468 4.23 -12.11 -22.59
CA ALA A 468 4.83 -11.56 -21.37
C ALA A 468 6.32 -11.88 -21.23
N ILE A 469 6.76 -13.07 -21.67
CA ILE A 469 8.18 -13.47 -21.69
C ILE A 469 8.97 -12.69 -22.74
N LEU A 470 8.37 -12.40 -23.90
CA LEU A 470 8.99 -11.59 -24.95
C LEU A 470 9.16 -10.13 -24.50
N ASP A 471 8.15 -9.54 -23.87
CA ASP A 471 8.21 -8.18 -23.32
C ASP A 471 9.27 -8.06 -22.21
N LEU A 472 9.43 -9.09 -21.37
CA LEU A 472 10.46 -9.13 -20.33
C LEU A 472 11.89 -9.25 -20.92
N ARG A 473 12.07 -10.02 -21.99
CA ARG A 473 13.36 -10.11 -22.70
C ARG A 473 13.74 -8.80 -23.37
N ASP A 474 12.77 -8.08 -23.92
CA ASP A 474 12.99 -6.78 -24.54
C ASP A 474 13.33 -5.70 -23.50
N LEU A 475 12.70 -5.75 -22.31
CA LEU A 475 13.05 -4.89 -21.19
C LEU A 475 14.50 -5.14 -20.72
N LEU A 476 14.90 -6.41 -20.58
CA LEU A 476 16.25 -6.83 -20.15
C LEU A 476 17.34 -6.50 -21.19
N LYS A 477 17.03 -6.54 -22.48
CA LYS A 477 17.96 -6.12 -23.55
C LYS A 477 18.23 -4.62 -23.49
N ARG A 478 17.19 -3.81 -23.26
CA ARG A 478 17.32 -2.34 -23.12
C ARG A 478 18.12 -1.96 -21.88
N THR A 479 17.99 -2.70 -20.78
CA THR A 479 18.80 -2.47 -19.56
C THR A 479 20.27 -2.81 -19.78
N LYS A 480 20.58 -3.88 -20.53
CA LYS A 480 21.97 -4.24 -20.87
C LYS A 480 22.62 -3.25 -21.85
N GLN A 481 21.86 -2.73 -22.82
CA GLN A 481 22.38 -1.71 -23.74
C GLN A 481 22.60 -0.35 -23.05
N GLY A 482 21.78 0.01 -22.06
CA GLY A 482 22.00 1.20 -21.25
C GLY A 482 23.24 1.13 -20.34
N GLN A 483 23.64 -0.07 -19.92
CA GLN A 483 24.87 -0.28 -19.13
C GLN A 483 26.16 -0.27 -19.97
N ALA A 484 26.07 -0.61 -21.26
CA ALA A 484 27.23 -0.57 -22.17
C ALA A 484 27.56 0.84 -22.68
N ALA A 485 26.62 1.79 -22.63
CA ALA A 485 26.83 3.17 -23.06
C ALA A 485 27.31 4.13 -21.96
N ALA A 486 27.44 3.64 -20.71
CA ALA A 486 27.90 4.42 -19.55
C ALA A 486 29.35 4.06 -19.13
N GLY A 487 30.04 3.27 -19.95
CA GLY A 487 31.44 2.90 -19.76
C GLY A 487 32.21 3.12 -21.06
N ASP A 488 32.30 4.38 -21.48
CA ASP A 488 33.36 4.93 -22.33
C ASP A 488 33.60 6.39 -21.93
#